data_AF-A0A3D2X1L4-F1
#
_entry.id   AF-A0A3D2X1L4-F1
#
_cell.length_a   1.000
_cell.length_b   1.000
_cell.length_c   1.000
_cell.angle_alpha   90.00
_cell.angle_beta   90.00
_cell.angle_gamma   90.00
#
_symmetry.space_group_name_H-M   'P 1'
#
loop_
_entity.id
_entity.type
_entity.pdbx_description
1 polymer ?
#
loop_
_entity_poly.entity_id
_entity_poly.type
_entity_poly.pdbx_seq_one_letter_code
_entity_poly.pdbx_strand_id
1 'polypeptide(L)'
;MNKNKEDKKGKHKQTVDSTLQLYTFATLTDVERFCVILPESWAIRSTLFKDEKEQLFYMALEKGRLSKVNFQFVCDRANEYGKFHSENQARVAYLKEHASCLIDKKAIKVMRNIANG
;
A
#
# COMPACT_ATOMS: atom_id res chain seq x y z
N MET A 1 -25.45 -0.81 -34.94
CA MET A 1 -26.57 -1.31 -34.11
C MET A 1 -25.99 -2.14 -32.98
N ASN A 2 -26.24 -1.69 -31.76
CA ASN A 2 -25.56 -2.11 -30.52
C ASN A 2 -25.70 -3.59 -30.18
N LYS A 3 -24.65 -4.16 -29.58
CA LYS A 3 -24.79 -5.16 -28.53
C LYS A 3 -23.97 -4.70 -27.31
N ASN A 4 -24.63 -3.95 -26.43
CA ASN A 4 -24.24 -3.83 -25.04
C ASN A 4 -24.35 -5.22 -24.41
N LYS A 5 -23.25 -5.72 -23.83
CA LYS A 5 -23.31 -6.71 -22.77
C LYS A 5 -22.73 -6.05 -21.53
N GLU A 6 -23.64 -5.75 -20.61
CA GLU A 6 -23.35 -5.40 -19.24
C GLU A 6 -22.69 -6.60 -18.56
N ASP A 7 -21.39 -6.50 -18.31
CA ASP A 7 -20.70 -7.47 -17.47
C ASP A 7 -20.94 -7.13 -16.00
N LYS A 8 -21.97 -7.77 -15.44
CA LYS A 8 -22.12 -7.95 -13.99
C LYS A 8 -20.90 -8.72 -13.45
N LYS A 9 -19.86 -8.02 -12.98
CA LYS A 9 -18.79 -8.64 -12.18
C LYS A 9 -19.20 -8.71 -10.72
N GLY A 10 -19.68 -9.88 -10.32
CA GLY A 10 -19.74 -10.28 -8.92
C GLY A 10 -18.38 -10.10 -8.25
N LYS A 11 -18.39 -9.75 -6.96
CA LYS A 11 -17.19 -9.58 -6.11
C LYS A 11 -16.45 -10.92 -5.97
N HIS A 12 -15.66 -11.27 -6.98
CA HIS A 12 -14.62 -12.28 -6.84
C HIS A 12 -13.48 -11.61 -6.08
N LYS A 13 -13.27 -11.98 -4.80
CA LYS A 13 -12.18 -11.44 -3.99
C LYS A 13 -10.86 -11.85 -4.66
N GLN A 14 -10.27 -10.96 -5.46
CA GLN A 14 -8.97 -11.21 -6.09
C GLN A 14 -7.96 -11.42 -4.96
N THR A 15 -7.33 -12.60 -4.94
CA THR A 15 -6.27 -12.91 -3.99
C THR A 15 -4.96 -12.30 -4.46
N VAL A 16 -4.29 -11.58 -3.58
CA VAL A 16 -2.93 -11.05 -3.75
C VAL A 16 -1.98 -12.24 -3.72
N ASP A 17 -1.41 -12.53 -4.88
CA ASP A 17 -0.41 -13.58 -5.06
C ASP A 17 1.03 -13.02 -4.98
N SER A 18 1.21 -11.73 -5.28
CA SER A 18 2.51 -11.08 -5.14
C SER A 18 2.91 -10.89 -3.66
N THR A 19 4.21 -10.97 -3.40
CA THR A 19 4.80 -10.70 -2.09
C THR A 19 5.15 -9.23 -1.87
N LEU A 20 5.05 -8.40 -2.91
CA LEU A 20 5.27 -6.95 -2.91
C LEU A 20 4.03 -6.25 -3.49
N GLN A 21 3.57 -5.22 -2.80
CA GLN A 21 2.52 -4.32 -3.28
C GLN A 21 2.97 -2.88 -3.04
N LEU A 22 2.84 -2.04 -4.06
CA LEU A 22 3.13 -0.62 -3.99
C LEU A 22 1.82 0.16 -4.13
N TYR A 23 1.56 1.05 -3.18
CA TYR A 23 0.37 1.89 -3.15
C TYR A 23 0.74 3.37 -3.16
N THR A 24 -0.12 4.20 -3.75
CA THR A 24 -0.04 5.66 -3.69
C THR A 24 -1.15 6.24 -2.83
N PHE A 25 -0.82 7.27 -2.05
CA PHE A 25 -1.74 8.04 -1.21
C PHE A 25 -1.61 9.51 -1.56
N ALA A 26 -2.73 10.23 -1.57
CA ALA A 26 -2.74 11.65 -1.93
C ALA A 26 -2.22 12.53 -0.80
N THR A 27 -2.47 12.15 0.46
CA THR A 27 -2.13 12.95 1.65
C THR A 27 -1.45 12.10 2.72
N LEU A 28 -0.69 12.75 3.63
CA LEU A 28 -0.17 12.07 4.83
C LEU A 28 -1.31 11.59 5.73
N THR A 29 -2.42 12.33 5.80
CA THR A 29 -3.60 11.92 6.57
C THR A 29 -4.18 10.59 6.09
N ASP A 30 -4.17 10.33 4.78
CA ASP A 30 -4.60 9.03 4.25
C ASP A 30 -3.62 7.91 4.62
N VAL A 31 -2.32 8.20 4.61
CA VAL A 31 -1.29 7.26 5.09
C VAL A 31 -1.47 6.95 6.57
N GLU A 32 -1.69 7.96 7.41
CA GLU A 32 -1.95 7.81 8.85
C GLU A 32 -3.17 6.94 9.10
N ARG A 33 -4.31 7.29 8.49
CA ARG A 33 -5.57 6.53 8.59
C ARG A 33 -5.40 5.07 8.20
N PHE A 34 -4.67 4.79 7.11
CA PHE A 34 -4.32 3.43 6.73
C PHE A 34 -3.46 2.73 7.80
N CYS A 35 -2.47 3.41 8.38
CA CYS A 35 -1.55 2.79 9.33
C CYS A 35 -2.21 2.48 10.68
N VAL A 36 -3.08 3.36 11.19
CA VAL A 36 -3.70 3.23 12.53
C VAL A 36 -4.72 2.09 12.61
N ILE A 37 -5.41 1.75 11.52
CA ILE A 37 -6.43 0.70 11.54
C ILE A 37 -5.86 -0.73 11.48
N LEU A 38 -4.57 -0.87 11.17
CA LEU A 38 -3.92 -2.17 11.05
C LEU A 38 -3.52 -2.71 12.44
N PRO A 39 -3.61 -4.03 12.68
CA PRO A 39 -3.25 -4.61 13.97
C PRO A 39 -1.82 -4.29 14.43
N GLU A 40 -1.64 -3.98 15.70
CA GLU A 40 -0.33 -3.67 16.30
C GLU A 40 0.61 -4.86 16.40
N SER A 41 0.06 -6.05 16.55
CA SER A 41 0.84 -7.29 16.62
C SER A 41 1.50 -7.67 15.28
N TRP A 42 1.13 -7.04 14.17
CA TRP A 42 1.62 -7.40 12.84
C TRP A 42 2.89 -6.63 12.46
N ALA A 43 4.00 -7.36 12.31
CA ALA A 43 5.26 -6.82 11.80
C ALA A 43 5.25 -6.78 10.26
N ILE A 44 4.73 -5.70 9.69
CA ILE A 44 4.64 -5.50 8.23
C ILE A 44 5.90 -4.79 7.73
N ARG A 45 6.61 -5.44 6.80
CA ARG A 45 7.75 -4.80 6.12
C ARG A 45 7.21 -3.72 5.20
N SER A 46 7.62 -2.49 5.48
CA SER A 46 7.06 -1.29 4.85
C SER A 46 8.07 -0.17 4.77
N THR A 47 8.00 0.58 3.66
CA THR A 47 8.83 1.75 3.36
C THR A 47 7.93 2.85 2.78
N LEU A 48 8.09 4.09 3.24
CA LEU A 48 7.32 5.25 2.78
C LEU A 48 8.24 6.22 2.05
N PHE A 49 7.84 6.60 0.84
CA PHE A 49 8.50 7.59 0.01
C PHE A 49 7.54 8.75 -0.30
N LYS A 50 8.11 9.92 -0.62
CA LYS A 50 7.41 11.03 -1.23
C LYS A 50 8.00 11.28 -2.62
N ASP A 51 7.16 11.21 -3.63
CA ASP A 51 7.50 11.70 -4.96
C ASP A 51 7.14 13.18 -5.05
N GLU A 52 8.15 14.04 -5.17
CA GLU A 52 7.96 15.50 -5.22
C GLU A 52 7.41 16.00 -6.56
N LYS A 53 7.52 15.22 -7.63
CA LYS A 53 6.98 15.60 -8.94
C LYS A 53 5.50 15.30 -9.03
N GLU A 54 5.11 14.11 -8.61
CA GLU A 54 3.71 13.68 -8.60
C GLU A 54 2.95 14.20 -7.37
N GLN A 55 3.67 14.68 -6.36
CA GLN A 55 3.13 15.08 -5.07
C GLN A 55 2.37 13.95 -4.36
N LEU A 56 2.75 12.69 -4.60
CA LEU A 56 2.13 11.50 -4.01
C LEU A 56 3.04 10.81 -2.99
N PHE A 57 2.42 10.15 -2.01
CA PHE A 57 3.09 9.32 -1.02
C PHE A 57 3.04 7.86 -1.47
N TYR A 58 4.19 7.22 -1.59
CA TYR A 58 4.33 5.85 -2.03
C TYR A 58 4.62 4.93 -0.84
N MET A 59 3.76 3.95 -0.59
CA MET A 59 3.98 2.92 0.43
C MET A 59 4.30 1.58 -0.24
N ALA A 60 5.55 1.14 -0.09
CA ALA A 60 5.93 -0.22 -0.47
C ALA A 60 5.61 -1.17 0.69
N LEU A 61 4.87 -2.24 0.40
CA LEU A 61 4.44 -3.26 1.34
C LEU A 61 4.97 -4.62 0.93
N GLU A 62 5.72 -5.26 1.81
CA GLU A 62 6.20 -6.63 1.59
C GLU A 62 5.53 -7.60 2.57
N LYS A 63 4.98 -8.69 2.03
CA LYS A 63 4.32 -9.75 2.80
C LYS A 63 5.20 -10.28 3.91
N GLY A 64 6.45 -10.58 3.56
CA GLY A 64 7.38 -11.27 4.44
C GLY A 64 6.79 -12.49 5.13
N ARG A 65 6.78 -12.47 6.46
CA ARG A 65 6.29 -13.58 7.29
C ARG A 65 4.78 -13.55 7.53
N LEU A 66 4.06 -12.51 7.09
CA LEU A 66 2.60 -12.52 7.19
C LEU A 66 2.02 -13.67 6.35
N SER A 67 0.93 -14.25 6.85
CA SER A 67 0.12 -15.18 6.06
C SER A 67 -0.46 -14.46 4.85
N LYS A 68 -0.81 -15.23 3.80
CA LYS A 68 -1.47 -14.67 2.60
C LYS A 68 -2.76 -13.93 2.97
N VAL A 69 -3.54 -14.49 3.90
CA VAL A 69 -4.79 -13.88 4.38
C VAL A 69 -4.56 -12.55 5.10
N ASN A 70 -3.55 -12.47 5.97
CA ASN A 70 -3.26 -11.22 6.69
C ASN A 70 -2.69 -10.17 5.74
N PHE A 71 -1.84 -10.57 4.80
CA PHE A 71 -1.33 -9.63 3.81
C PHE A 71 -2.42 -9.13 2.86
N GLN A 72 -3.34 -10.00 2.43
CA GLN A 72 -4.53 -9.60 1.72
C GLN A 72 -5.33 -8.55 2.51
N PHE A 73 -5.52 -8.76 3.82
CA PHE A 73 -6.21 -7.78 4.66
C PHE A 73 -5.50 -6.42 4.63
N VAL A 74 -4.17 -6.40 4.74
CA VAL A 74 -3.39 -5.15 4.63
C VAL A 74 -3.61 -4.48 3.27
N CYS A 75 -3.63 -5.26 2.18
CA CYS A 75 -3.86 -4.76 0.82
C CYS A 75 -5.30 -4.24 0.63
N ASP A 76 -6.29 -4.93 1.17
CA ASP A 76 -7.69 -4.52 1.17
C ASP A 76 -7.83 -3.16 1.88
N ARG A 77 -7.20 -3.00 3.07
CA ARG A 77 -7.15 -1.72 3.78
C ARG A 77 -6.41 -0.65 2.98
N ALA A 78 -5.29 -0.96 2.34
CA ALA A 78 -4.55 0.03 1.54
C ALA A 78 -5.38 0.57 0.37
N ASN A 79 -6.21 -0.27 -0.27
CA ASN A 79 -7.14 0.14 -1.32
C ASN A 79 -8.29 1.05 -0.83
N GLU A 80 -8.57 1.09 0.48
CA GLU A 80 -9.62 1.97 1.04
C GLU A 80 -9.14 3.44 1.16
N TYR A 81 -7.83 3.66 1.34
CA TYR A 81 -7.24 4.99 1.58
C TYR A 81 -6.27 5.44 0.47
N GLY A 82 -5.88 4.53 -0.41
CA GLY A 82 -4.93 4.77 -1.48
C GLY A 82 -5.30 4.01 -2.76
N LYS A 83 -4.38 4.04 -3.72
CA LYS A 83 -4.53 3.33 -5.00
C LYS A 83 -3.39 2.36 -5.18
N PHE A 84 -3.72 1.15 -5.61
CA PHE A 84 -2.71 0.21 -6.08
C PHE A 84 -1.92 0.83 -7.25
N HIS A 85 -0.59 0.71 -7.20
CA HIS A 85 0.31 1.27 -8.20
C HIS A 85 1.06 0.19 -8.97
N SER A 86 1.71 -0.74 -8.27
CA SER A 86 2.54 -1.77 -8.90
C SER A 86 2.90 -2.92 -7.96
N GLU A 87 3.26 -4.06 -8.52
CA GLU A 87 3.92 -5.18 -7.82
C GLU A 87 5.41 -5.31 -8.22
N ASN A 88 5.94 -4.35 -9.00
CA ASN A 88 7.25 -4.46 -9.62
C ASN A 88 8.38 -3.98 -8.67
N GLN A 89 9.30 -4.88 -8.33
CA GLN A 89 10.47 -4.59 -7.52
C GLN A 89 11.35 -3.48 -8.12
N ALA A 90 11.47 -3.40 -9.46
CA ALA A 90 12.24 -2.36 -10.15
C ALA A 90 11.64 -0.97 -9.93
N ARG A 91 10.30 -0.85 -9.81
CA ARG A 91 9.66 0.43 -9.47
C ARG A 91 10.00 0.87 -8.05
N VAL A 92 10.10 -0.06 -7.10
CA VAL A 92 10.54 0.26 -5.73
C VAL A 92 12.02 0.66 -5.70
N ALA A 93 12.87 -0.01 -6.48
CA ALA A 93 14.28 0.39 -6.62
C ALA A 93 14.41 1.81 -7.20
N TYR A 94 13.65 2.13 -8.25
CA TYR A 94 13.58 3.47 -8.82
C TYR A 94 13.18 4.52 -7.77
N LEU A 95 12.16 4.25 -6.95
CA LEU A 95 11.75 5.18 -5.89
C LEU A 95 12.84 5.38 -4.83
N LYS A 96 13.63 4.35 -4.51
CA LYS A 96 14.76 4.49 -3.57
C LYS A 96 15.85 5.42 -4.09
N GLU A 97 16.02 5.51 -5.41
CA GLU A 97 17.04 6.33 -6.05
C GLU A 97 16.54 7.75 -6.37
N HIS A 98 15.25 7.89 -6.70
CA HIS A 98 14.70 9.12 -7.28
C HIS A 98 13.63 9.83 -6.45
N ALA A 99 13.08 9.19 -5.42
CA ALA A 99 12.10 9.80 -4.53
C ALA A 99 12.69 10.07 -3.14
N SER A 100 12.07 10.96 -2.39
CA SER A 100 12.44 11.24 -1.01
C SER A 100 12.01 10.07 -0.13
N CYS A 101 12.96 9.30 0.40
CA CYS A 101 12.65 8.27 1.39
C CYS A 101 12.33 8.93 2.73
N LEU A 102 11.06 8.88 3.14
CA LEU A 102 10.62 9.45 4.42
C LEU A 102 10.89 8.48 5.57
N ILE A 103 10.59 7.20 5.36
CA ILE A 103 10.77 6.15 6.37
C ILE A 103 11.22 4.87 5.68
N ASP A 104 12.47 4.45 5.91
CA ASP A 104 13.11 3.34 5.22
C ASP A 104 12.52 1.97 5.62
N LYS A 105 12.20 1.80 6.91
CA LYS A 105 11.79 0.52 7.50
C LYS A 105 10.68 0.72 8.52
N LYS A 106 9.77 -0.26 8.56
CA LYS A 106 8.65 -0.30 9.50
C LYS A 106 7.78 0.97 9.40
N ALA A 107 7.63 1.52 8.19
CA ALA A 107 6.89 2.75 7.94
C ALA A 107 5.48 2.74 8.56
N ILE A 108 4.75 1.62 8.47
CA ILE A 108 3.42 1.50 9.09
C ILE A 108 3.48 1.71 10.61
N LYS A 109 4.45 1.10 11.30
CA LYS A 109 4.59 1.23 12.75
C LYS A 109 4.96 2.66 13.14
N VAL A 110 5.89 3.27 12.41
CA VAL A 110 6.33 4.64 12.67
C VAL A 110 5.18 5.63 12.46
N MET A 111 4.49 5.56 11.32
CA MET A 111 3.35 6.44 11.02
C MET A 111 2.21 6.28 12.03
N ARG A 112 1.90 5.04 12.44
CA ARG A 112 0.90 4.80 13.49
C ARG A 112 1.27 5.49 14.80
N ASN A 113 2.54 5.38 15.22
CA ASN A 113 2.99 6.00 16.46
C ASN A 113 2.94 7.53 16.40
N ILE A 114 3.21 8.12 15.24
CA ILE A 114 3.09 9.57 15.02
C ILE A 114 1.62 10.00 15.08
N ALA A 115 0.71 9.24 14.47
CA ALA A 115 -0.71 9.57 14.44
C ALA A 115 -1.42 9.42 15.80
N ASN A 116 -0.91 8.54 16.66
CA ASN A 116 -1.49 8.25 17.98
C ASN A 116 -0.83 9.04 19.13
N GLY A 117 0.26 9.75 18.88
CA GLY A 117 1.01 10.53 19.87
C GLY A 117 0.62 11.99 19.85
#